data_AF-A0A928CC43-F1
#
_entry.id   AF-A0A928CC43-F1
#
_cell.length_a   1.000
_cell.length_b   1.000
_cell.length_c   1.000
_cell.angle_alpha   90.00
_cell.angle_beta   90.00
_cell.angle_gamma   90.00
#
_symmetry.space_group_name_H-M   'P 1'
#
loop_
_entity.id
_entity.type
_entity.pdbx_description
1 polymer ?
#
loop_
_entity_poly.entity_id
_entity_poly.type
_entity_poly.pdbx_seq_one_letter_code
_entity_poly.pdbx_strand_id
1 'polypeptide(L)'
;MIEFLHISKSFQGKEILHDVSLSVEERQTVCIIGESGCGKTTLLRCMAGLDNDNHHSSDRSQKLKVRVGMVFQRFNLFENMNVLQNLTFALIHVLNMKKEEAERHAMEYLKMVGMSGRASYYPDQLSAGQQQRVAIARCLVMKPQLLLLDEPLSSLDPISRSEVMDVLRKLKREITLIMVSHDLNAVAELADRVIFMKDGSICEDGKPGQILSSPLKEETCHFISRQKNLFYTISSQDFDRPELNARIENYCSRFGLGGQAHRFVQLAVEELLNIIPLNDRIELVLSKNENEVRMSLDVDFKGDDKEYLSEENISEENMLSFNILQGLCDVIQENVETESHHIHLELNQDRLLLR
;
A
#
# COMPACT_ATOMS: atom_id res chain seq x y z
N MET A 1 11.17 -21.86 -11.86
CA MET A 1 10.19 -21.04 -12.59
C MET A 1 8.79 -21.67 -12.59
N ILE A 2 7.77 -20.89 -12.21
CA ILE A 2 6.34 -21.14 -12.40
C ILE A 2 5.83 -20.09 -13.39
N GLU A 3 5.05 -20.52 -14.39
CA GLU A 3 4.53 -19.64 -15.45
C GLU A 3 3.01 -19.62 -15.45
N PHE A 4 2.46 -18.44 -15.66
CA PHE A 4 1.05 -18.17 -15.90
C PHE A 4 0.97 -17.48 -17.26
N LEU A 5 0.37 -18.12 -18.24
CA LEU A 5 0.34 -17.64 -19.62
C LEU A 5 -1.09 -17.38 -20.03
N HIS A 6 -1.28 -16.27 -20.75
CA HIS A 6 -2.52 -15.91 -21.41
C HIS A 6 -3.76 -15.89 -20.50
N ILE A 7 -3.63 -15.31 -19.30
CA ILE A 7 -4.76 -15.14 -18.38
C ILE A 7 -5.65 -14.00 -18.88
N SER A 8 -6.80 -14.37 -19.43
CA SER A 8 -7.90 -13.45 -19.74
C SER A 8 -9.13 -13.77 -18.89
N LYS A 9 -9.90 -12.75 -18.53
CA LYS A 9 -11.11 -12.91 -17.71
C LYS A 9 -12.13 -11.85 -18.04
N SER A 10 -13.39 -12.26 -18.17
CA SER A 10 -14.51 -11.33 -18.37
C SER A 10 -15.65 -11.63 -17.40
N PHE A 11 -16.32 -10.59 -16.90
CA PHE A 11 -17.54 -10.73 -16.10
C PHE A 11 -18.66 -9.98 -16.79
N GLN A 12 -19.78 -10.66 -17.07
CA GLN A 12 -20.97 -10.07 -17.70
C GLN A 12 -20.66 -9.29 -19.00
N GLY A 13 -19.73 -9.80 -19.81
CA GLY A 13 -19.31 -9.18 -21.07
C GLY A 13 -18.29 -8.04 -20.93
N LYS A 14 -17.92 -7.63 -19.70
CA LYS A 14 -16.81 -6.70 -19.46
C LYS A 14 -15.52 -7.49 -19.23
N GLU A 15 -14.53 -7.28 -20.07
CA GLU A 15 -13.19 -7.84 -19.87
C GLU A 15 -12.49 -7.12 -18.71
N ILE A 16 -11.92 -7.91 -17.79
CA ILE A 16 -11.22 -7.46 -16.58
C ILE A 16 -9.73 -7.76 -16.64
N LEU A 17 -9.33 -8.85 -17.32
CA LEU A 17 -7.92 -9.18 -17.57
C LEU A 17 -7.73 -9.40 -19.07
N HIS A 18 -6.70 -8.77 -19.64
CA HIS A 18 -6.39 -8.79 -21.07
C HIS A 18 -5.07 -9.54 -21.31
N ASP A 19 -5.15 -10.84 -21.57
CA ASP A 19 -4.02 -11.69 -22.00
C ASP A 19 -2.77 -11.57 -21.10
N VAL A 20 -2.97 -11.62 -19.78
CA VAL A 20 -1.91 -11.40 -18.80
C VAL A 20 -1.00 -12.62 -18.72
N SER A 21 0.29 -12.43 -18.99
CA SER A 21 1.32 -13.46 -18.84
C SER A 21 2.41 -13.01 -17.88
N LEU A 22 2.81 -13.88 -16.96
CA LEU A 22 3.92 -13.64 -16.03
C LEU A 22 4.55 -14.93 -15.53
N SER A 23 5.79 -14.81 -15.08
CA SER A 23 6.56 -15.89 -14.50
C SER A 23 7.12 -15.50 -13.14
N VAL A 24 7.30 -16.49 -12.27
CA VAL A 24 7.91 -16.32 -10.96
C VAL A 24 8.96 -17.40 -10.72
N GLU A 25 10.14 -16.99 -10.29
CA GLU A 25 11.22 -17.91 -9.94
C GLU A 25 11.03 -18.55 -8.57
N GLU A 26 11.71 -19.67 -8.34
CA GLU A 26 11.67 -20.32 -7.03
C GLU A 26 12.21 -19.37 -5.95
N ARG A 27 11.46 -19.21 -4.85
CA ARG A 27 11.76 -18.27 -3.76
C ARG A 27 11.86 -16.81 -4.17
N GLN A 28 11.30 -16.45 -5.33
CA GLN A 28 11.13 -15.05 -5.70
C GLN A 28 9.85 -14.49 -5.08
N THR A 29 9.94 -13.26 -4.58
CA THR A 29 8.80 -12.46 -4.15
C THR A 29 8.43 -11.46 -5.24
N VAL A 30 7.25 -11.64 -5.84
CA VAL A 30 6.69 -10.71 -6.82
C VAL A 30 5.56 -9.92 -6.17
N CYS A 31 5.63 -8.60 -6.24
CA CYS A 31 4.59 -7.72 -5.76
C CYS A 31 3.84 -7.09 -6.93
N ILE A 32 2.51 -7.20 -6.92
CA ILE A 32 1.63 -6.62 -7.93
C ILE A 32 0.97 -5.38 -7.32
N ILE A 33 1.23 -4.22 -7.93
CA ILE A 33 0.70 -2.92 -7.53
C ILE A 33 -0.21 -2.36 -8.65
N GLY A 34 -1.09 -1.42 -8.30
CA GLY A 34 -2.00 -0.79 -9.26
C GLY A 34 -3.24 -0.20 -8.61
N GLU A 35 -4.03 0.55 -9.37
CA GLU A 35 -5.25 1.19 -8.86
C GLU A 35 -6.33 0.17 -8.41
N SER A 36 -7.22 0.61 -7.52
CA SER A 36 -8.36 -0.23 -7.12
C SER A 36 -9.21 -0.58 -8.35
N GLY A 37 -9.59 -1.84 -8.50
CA GLY A 37 -10.41 -2.29 -9.63
C GLY A 37 -9.66 -2.65 -10.91
N CYS A 38 -8.33 -2.54 -10.98
CA CYS A 38 -7.56 -2.87 -12.20
C CYS A 38 -7.37 -4.38 -12.47
N GLY A 39 -7.97 -5.27 -11.66
CA GLY A 39 -7.94 -6.72 -11.88
C GLY A 39 -6.94 -7.53 -11.03
N LYS A 40 -6.18 -6.91 -10.12
CA LYS A 40 -5.18 -7.58 -9.25
C LYS A 40 -5.71 -8.81 -8.50
N THR A 41 -6.79 -8.65 -7.74
CA THR A 41 -7.42 -9.76 -7.00
C THR A 41 -7.97 -10.83 -7.96
N THR A 42 -8.54 -10.42 -9.09
CA THR A 42 -9.02 -11.34 -10.13
C THR A 42 -7.89 -12.16 -10.71
N LEU A 43 -6.72 -11.56 -10.94
CA LEU A 43 -5.53 -12.25 -11.40
C LEU A 43 -5.07 -13.31 -10.39
N LEU A 44 -5.00 -12.97 -9.09
CA LEU A 44 -4.66 -13.96 -8.05
C LEU A 44 -5.64 -15.13 -8.02
N ARG A 45 -6.95 -14.85 -8.14
CA ARG A 45 -7.97 -15.90 -8.15
C ARG A 45 -7.87 -16.80 -9.38
N CYS A 46 -7.52 -16.25 -10.53
CA CYS A 46 -7.24 -17.04 -11.74
C CYS A 46 -5.99 -17.93 -11.53
N MET A 47 -4.91 -17.38 -10.96
CA MET A 47 -3.70 -18.16 -10.62
C MET A 47 -3.98 -19.28 -9.60
N ALA A 48 -4.88 -19.02 -8.65
CA ALA A 48 -5.34 -20.01 -7.66
C ALA A 48 -6.32 -21.05 -8.25
N GLY A 49 -6.79 -20.86 -9.48
CA GLY A 49 -7.79 -21.71 -10.12
C GLY A 49 -9.21 -21.53 -9.58
N LEU A 50 -9.51 -20.41 -8.91
CA LEU A 50 -10.81 -20.11 -8.30
C LEU A 50 -11.79 -19.44 -9.27
N ASP A 51 -11.29 -18.65 -10.21
CA ASP A 51 -12.09 -17.85 -11.15
C ASP A 51 -11.92 -18.29 -12.62
N ASN A 52 -11.66 -19.58 -12.87
CA ASN A 52 -11.53 -20.09 -14.24
C ASN A 52 -12.91 -20.09 -14.95
N ASP A 53 -13.10 -19.23 -15.96
CA ASP A 53 -14.25 -19.31 -16.85
C ASP A 53 -14.13 -20.56 -17.74
N ASN A 54 -15.20 -21.36 -17.79
CA ASN A 54 -15.33 -22.60 -18.56
C ASN A 54 -15.28 -22.41 -20.10
N HIS A 55 -14.72 -21.32 -20.65
CA HIS A 55 -14.98 -20.96 -22.05
C HIS A 55 -13.84 -21.01 -23.07
N HIS A 56 -12.55 -21.16 -22.71
CA HIS A 56 -11.51 -21.28 -23.77
C HIS A 56 -10.40 -22.32 -23.57
N SER A 57 -10.52 -23.24 -22.63
CA SER A 57 -9.74 -24.48 -22.66
C SER A 57 -10.67 -25.68 -22.50
N SER A 58 -10.92 -26.37 -23.61
CA SER A 58 -11.52 -27.72 -23.67
C SER A 58 -10.67 -28.77 -22.93
N ASP A 59 -9.60 -28.35 -22.26
CA ASP A 59 -8.72 -29.17 -21.48
C ASP A 59 -8.90 -28.85 -19.99
N ARG A 60 -10.01 -29.34 -19.41
CA ARG A 60 -10.26 -29.46 -17.95
C ARG A 60 -9.15 -30.27 -17.21
N SER A 61 -8.09 -30.66 -17.91
CA SER A 61 -7.02 -31.54 -17.49
C SER A 61 -5.67 -30.83 -17.27
N GLN A 62 -5.53 -29.53 -17.52
CA GLN A 62 -4.44 -28.76 -16.92
C GLN A 62 -4.82 -28.42 -15.47
N LYS A 63 -4.84 -29.45 -14.62
CA LYS A 63 -4.61 -29.26 -13.19
C LYS A 63 -3.38 -28.38 -13.10
N LEU A 64 -3.49 -27.24 -12.39
CA LEU A 64 -2.32 -26.47 -11.98
C LEU A 64 -1.31 -27.48 -11.43
N LYS A 65 -0.19 -27.67 -12.15
CA LYS A 65 0.88 -28.59 -11.74
C LYS A 65 1.55 -28.15 -10.44
N VAL A 66 1.23 -26.93 -10.01
CA VAL A 66 1.78 -26.22 -8.87
C VAL A 66 0.74 -26.23 -7.75
N ARG A 67 1.16 -26.62 -6.54
CA ARG A 67 0.32 -26.44 -5.35
C ARG A 67 0.30 -24.97 -4.96
N VAL A 68 -0.84 -24.32 -5.15
CA VAL A 68 -1.03 -22.90 -4.81
C VAL A 68 -1.79 -22.79 -3.49
N GLY A 69 -1.29 -21.96 -2.57
CA GLY A 69 -2.02 -21.52 -1.38
C GLY A 69 -2.42 -20.07 -1.56
N MET A 70 -3.65 -19.69 -1.18
CA MET A 70 -4.13 -18.32 -1.30
C MET A 70 -4.66 -17.81 0.05
N VAL A 71 -4.12 -16.67 0.50
CA VAL A 71 -4.63 -15.92 1.64
C VAL A 71 -5.43 -14.74 1.10
N PHE A 72 -6.72 -14.72 1.44
CA PHE A 72 -7.64 -13.66 1.03
C PHE A 72 -7.55 -12.45 1.96
N GLN A 73 -7.90 -11.28 1.43
CA GLN A 73 -7.98 -10.03 2.20
C GLN A 73 -8.84 -10.14 3.47
N ARG A 74 -9.97 -10.87 3.41
CA ARG A 74 -10.89 -11.06 4.56
C ARG A 74 -10.52 -12.25 5.47
N PHE A 75 -9.31 -12.80 5.36
CA PHE A 75 -8.79 -13.98 6.08
C PHE A 75 -9.53 -15.30 5.81
N ASN A 76 -10.86 -15.26 5.70
CA ASN A 76 -11.80 -16.35 5.49
C ASN A 76 -11.56 -17.51 6.47
N LEU A 77 -11.33 -17.22 7.75
CA LEU A 77 -11.26 -18.24 8.79
C LEU A 77 -12.65 -18.84 9.03
N PHE A 78 -12.70 -20.11 9.43
CA PHE A 78 -13.96 -20.74 9.84
C PHE A 78 -14.30 -20.24 11.25
N GLU A 79 -15.31 -19.37 11.35
CA GLU A 79 -15.74 -18.72 12.60
C GLU A 79 -16.18 -19.73 13.68
N ASN A 80 -16.70 -20.87 13.26
CA ASN A 80 -17.16 -21.94 14.15
C ASN A 80 -16.04 -22.94 14.53
N MET A 81 -14.79 -22.66 14.20
CA MET A 81 -13.63 -23.49 14.49
C MET A 81 -12.55 -22.67 15.19
N ASN A 82 -11.88 -23.27 16.17
CA ASN A 82 -10.70 -22.63 16.76
C ASN A 82 -9.51 -22.61 15.78
N VAL A 83 -8.43 -21.94 16.16
CA VAL A 83 -7.20 -21.81 15.36
C VAL A 83 -6.64 -23.16 14.93
N LEU A 84 -6.50 -24.11 15.86
CA LEU A 84 -5.95 -25.44 15.54
C LEU A 84 -6.86 -26.21 14.56
N GLN A 85 -8.17 -26.13 14.73
CA GLN A 85 -9.16 -26.73 13.83
C GLN A 85 -9.11 -26.09 12.44
N ASN A 86 -8.96 -24.76 12.35
CA ASN A 86 -8.80 -24.06 11.08
C ASN A 86 -7.62 -24.59 10.26
N LEU A 87 -6.50 -24.91 10.91
CA LEU A 87 -5.32 -25.49 10.26
C LEU A 87 -5.47 -26.98 9.96
N THR A 88 -6.11 -27.74 10.86
CA THR A 88 -6.19 -29.21 10.75
C THR A 88 -7.32 -29.71 9.87
N PHE A 89 -8.34 -28.89 9.60
CA PHE A 89 -9.53 -29.30 8.83
C PHE A 89 -9.17 -29.94 7.49
N ALA A 90 -8.37 -29.26 6.65
CA ALA A 90 -7.97 -29.80 5.36
C ALA A 90 -6.99 -30.96 5.48
N LEU A 91 -6.09 -30.95 6.47
CA LEU A 91 -5.16 -32.06 6.72
C LEU A 91 -5.91 -33.36 7.02
N ILE A 92 -6.96 -33.29 7.84
CA ILE A 92 -7.75 -34.46 8.24
C ILE A 92 -8.71 -34.87 7.13
N HIS A 93 -9.50 -33.93 6.59
CA HIS A 93 -10.61 -34.27 5.70
C HIS A 93 -10.24 -34.36 4.22
N VAL A 94 -9.16 -33.69 3.80
CA VAL A 94 -8.71 -33.70 2.39
C VAL A 94 -7.49 -34.61 2.22
N LEU A 95 -6.51 -34.50 3.12
CA LEU A 95 -5.29 -35.33 3.06
C LEU A 95 -5.40 -36.64 3.84
N ASN A 96 -6.51 -36.89 4.53
CA ASN A 96 -6.75 -38.10 5.33
C ASN A 96 -5.66 -38.35 6.39
N MET A 97 -5.05 -37.30 6.93
CA MET A 97 -4.06 -37.41 8.00
C MET A 97 -4.75 -37.79 9.32
N LYS A 98 -4.08 -38.59 10.14
CA LYS A 98 -4.56 -38.88 11.50
C LYS A 98 -4.61 -37.59 12.32
N LYS A 99 -5.60 -37.46 13.20
CA LYS A 99 -5.83 -36.25 13.98
C LYS A 99 -4.60 -35.82 14.77
N GLU A 100 -3.96 -36.75 15.47
CA GLU A 100 -2.78 -36.46 16.31
C GLU A 100 -1.59 -35.99 15.47
N GLU A 101 -1.43 -36.57 14.27
CA GLU A 101 -0.38 -36.17 13.32
C GLU A 101 -0.67 -34.78 12.74
N ALA A 102 -1.92 -34.52 12.35
CA ALA A 102 -2.37 -33.23 11.84
C ALA A 102 -2.19 -32.11 12.87
N GLU A 103 -2.55 -32.35 14.13
CA GLU A 103 -2.39 -31.38 15.22
C GLU A 103 -0.91 -31.07 15.48
N ARG A 104 -0.05 -32.11 15.55
CA ARG A 104 1.40 -31.92 15.69
C ARG A 104 1.98 -31.09 14.55
N HIS A 105 1.62 -31.44 13.31
CA HIS A 105 2.05 -30.72 12.11
C HIS A 105 1.54 -29.27 12.12
N ALA A 106 0.26 -29.03 12.42
CA ALA A 106 -0.31 -27.69 12.51
C ALA A 106 0.39 -26.82 13.57
N MET A 107 0.75 -27.39 14.73
CA MET A 107 1.46 -26.68 15.79
C MET A 107 2.85 -26.18 15.36
N GLU A 108 3.55 -26.88 14.47
CA GLU A 108 4.82 -26.41 13.91
C GLU A 108 4.64 -25.11 13.11
N TYR A 109 3.59 -25.03 12.28
CA TYR A 109 3.28 -23.83 11.51
C TYR A 109 2.73 -22.70 12.38
N LEU A 110 1.95 -23.01 13.42
CA LEU A 110 1.54 -22.00 14.40
C LEU A 110 2.74 -21.41 15.14
N LYS A 111 3.74 -22.23 15.49
CA LYS A 111 4.98 -21.73 16.09
C LYS A 111 5.73 -20.80 15.14
N MET A 112 5.80 -21.15 13.85
CA MET A 112 6.47 -20.33 12.84
C MET A 112 5.85 -18.92 12.71
N VAL A 113 4.53 -18.81 12.83
CA VAL A 113 3.82 -17.52 12.80
C VAL A 113 3.59 -16.88 14.18
N GLY A 114 4.13 -17.47 15.25
CA GLY A 114 4.00 -16.92 16.62
C GLY A 114 2.60 -17.05 17.24
N MET A 115 1.82 -18.05 16.84
CA MET A 115 0.43 -18.29 17.26
C MET A 115 0.22 -19.58 18.06
N SER A 116 1.29 -20.29 18.45
CA SER A 116 1.19 -21.55 19.20
C SER A 116 0.42 -21.42 20.53
N GLY A 117 0.59 -20.30 21.25
CA GLY A 117 -0.11 -20.04 22.51
C GLY A 117 -1.60 -19.73 22.38
N ARG A 118 -2.12 -19.62 21.14
CA ARG A 118 -3.52 -19.28 20.84
C ARG A 118 -4.23 -20.38 20.04
N ALA A 119 -3.70 -21.60 20.04
CA ALA A 119 -4.24 -22.71 19.26
C ALA A 119 -5.73 -23.03 19.58
N SER A 120 -6.17 -22.80 20.82
CA SER A 120 -7.54 -23.04 21.26
C SER A 120 -8.50 -21.86 21.07
N TYR A 121 -8.01 -20.71 20.60
CA TYR A 121 -8.81 -19.48 20.45
C TYR A 121 -9.68 -19.57 19.21
N TYR A 122 -10.85 -18.94 19.24
CA TYR A 122 -11.70 -18.72 18.08
C TYR A 122 -11.34 -17.40 17.37
N PRO A 123 -11.69 -17.22 16.08
CA PRO A 123 -11.30 -16.03 15.32
C PRO A 123 -11.77 -14.71 15.94
N ASP A 124 -12.97 -14.68 16.53
CA ASP A 124 -13.54 -13.54 17.24
C ASP A 124 -12.74 -13.11 18.49
N GLN A 125 -11.87 -13.97 19.00
CA GLN A 125 -10.96 -13.70 20.12
C GLN A 125 -9.59 -13.17 19.69
N LEU A 126 -9.36 -12.99 18.39
CA LEU A 126 -8.07 -12.60 17.80
C LEU A 126 -8.13 -11.20 17.21
N SER A 127 -7.01 -10.46 17.31
CA SER A 127 -6.85 -9.22 16.52
C SER A 127 -6.78 -9.53 15.02
N ALA A 128 -7.03 -8.53 14.17
CA ALA A 128 -6.94 -8.70 12.71
C ALA A 128 -5.54 -9.21 12.28
N GLY A 129 -4.46 -8.72 12.88
CA GLY A 129 -3.10 -9.21 12.60
C GLY A 129 -2.89 -10.65 13.04
N GLN A 130 -3.50 -11.07 14.16
CA GLN A 130 -3.47 -12.46 14.61
C GLN A 130 -4.27 -13.38 13.69
N GLN A 131 -5.46 -12.97 13.26
CA GLN A 131 -6.26 -13.70 12.28
C GLN A 131 -5.51 -13.86 10.95
N GLN A 132 -4.84 -12.82 10.47
CA GLN A 132 -4.01 -12.86 9.28
C GLN A 132 -2.87 -13.88 9.40
N ARG A 133 -2.16 -13.90 10.54
CA ARG A 133 -1.10 -14.90 10.81
C ARG A 133 -1.64 -16.32 10.82
N VAL A 134 -2.84 -16.54 11.36
CA VAL A 134 -3.52 -17.84 11.33
C VAL A 134 -3.92 -18.23 9.91
N ALA A 135 -4.44 -17.30 9.10
CA ALA A 135 -4.78 -17.55 7.71
C ALA A 135 -3.55 -17.92 6.85
N ILE A 136 -2.42 -17.24 7.08
CA ILE A 136 -1.12 -17.59 6.49
C ILE A 136 -0.71 -19.01 6.90
N ALA A 137 -0.73 -19.33 8.21
CA ALA A 137 -0.37 -20.66 8.70
C ALA A 137 -1.28 -21.77 8.11
N ARG A 138 -2.58 -21.52 8.01
CA ARG A 138 -3.56 -22.42 7.39
C ARG A 138 -3.26 -22.71 5.92
N CYS A 139 -2.74 -21.74 5.16
CA CYS A 139 -2.25 -22.03 3.81
C CYS A 139 -0.96 -22.84 3.84
N LEU A 140 -0.02 -22.47 4.70
CA LEU A 140 1.32 -23.07 4.73
C LEU A 140 1.33 -24.52 5.19
N VAL A 141 0.42 -24.94 6.09
CA VAL A 141 0.33 -26.34 6.53
C VAL A 141 0.10 -27.33 5.37
N MET A 142 -0.51 -26.86 4.27
CA MET A 142 -0.74 -27.63 3.05
C MET A 142 0.49 -27.74 2.14
N LYS A 143 1.64 -27.17 2.54
CA LYS A 143 2.92 -27.15 1.79
C LYS A 143 2.76 -26.67 0.33
N PRO A 144 2.24 -25.46 0.12
CA PRO A 144 2.16 -24.88 -1.22
C PRO A 144 3.56 -24.62 -1.78
N GLN A 145 3.69 -24.72 -3.10
CA GLN A 145 4.87 -24.28 -3.85
C GLN A 145 4.84 -22.79 -4.17
N LEU A 146 3.64 -22.21 -4.22
CA LEU A 146 3.40 -20.78 -4.44
C LEU A 146 2.38 -20.29 -3.43
N LEU A 147 2.73 -19.23 -2.70
CA LEU A 147 1.82 -18.53 -1.81
C LEU A 147 1.35 -17.23 -2.48
N LEU A 148 0.03 -17.10 -2.63
CA LEU A 148 -0.64 -15.91 -3.12
C LEU A 148 -1.22 -15.15 -1.93
N LEU A 149 -0.92 -13.86 -1.81
CA LEU A 149 -1.41 -12.99 -0.75
C LEU A 149 -2.16 -11.80 -1.34
N ASP A 150 -3.44 -11.67 -1.01
CA ASP A 150 -4.27 -10.56 -1.46
C ASP A 150 -4.38 -9.52 -0.35
N GLU A 151 -3.64 -8.40 -0.49
CA GLU A 151 -3.63 -7.28 0.46
C GLU A 151 -3.35 -7.70 1.92
N PRO A 152 -2.24 -8.41 2.19
CA PRO A 152 -2.02 -9.10 3.47
C PRO A 152 -1.83 -8.18 4.68
N LEU A 153 -1.66 -6.88 4.46
CA LEU A 153 -1.45 -5.86 5.49
C LEU A 153 -2.59 -4.84 5.55
N SER A 154 -3.60 -4.99 4.70
CA SER A 154 -4.72 -4.06 4.66
C SER A 154 -5.52 -4.11 5.97
N SER A 155 -6.02 -2.95 6.40
CA SER A 155 -6.85 -2.82 7.60
C SER A 155 -6.20 -3.28 8.91
N LEU A 156 -4.87 -3.36 8.97
CA LEU A 156 -4.11 -3.65 10.19
C LEU A 156 -3.62 -2.37 10.85
N ASP A 157 -3.70 -2.31 12.18
CA ASP A 157 -3.04 -1.27 12.97
C ASP A 157 -1.50 -1.38 12.88
N PRO A 158 -0.73 -0.33 13.20
CA PRO A 158 0.72 -0.32 13.04
C PRO A 158 1.46 -1.46 13.76
N ILE A 159 0.98 -1.87 14.94
CA ILE A 159 1.61 -2.94 15.73
C ILE A 159 1.35 -4.28 15.06
N SER A 160 0.08 -4.61 14.82
CA SER A 160 -0.33 -5.84 14.12
C SER A 160 0.33 -5.98 12.75
N ARG A 161 0.44 -4.86 12.02
CA ARG A 161 1.11 -4.80 10.72
C ARG A 161 2.58 -5.18 10.83
N SER A 162 3.31 -4.65 11.81
CA SER A 162 4.71 -4.99 12.05
C SER A 162 4.89 -6.49 12.32
N GLU A 163 4.01 -7.08 13.14
CA GLU A 163 4.04 -8.51 13.45
C GLU A 163 3.79 -9.38 12.21
N VAL A 164 2.88 -8.98 11.30
CA VAL A 164 2.64 -9.70 10.04
C VAL A 164 3.84 -9.53 9.09
N MET A 165 4.43 -8.34 9.01
CA MET A 165 5.65 -8.09 8.23
C MET A 165 6.80 -8.99 8.67
N ASP A 166 6.99 -9.20 9.97
CA ASP A 166 8.01 -10.14 10.48
C ASP A 166 7.80 -11.58 10.00
N VAL A 167 6.56 -12.01 9.86
CA VAL A 167 6.23 -13.32 9.29
C VAL A 167 6.57 -13.35 7.81
N LEU A 168 6.16 -12.34 7.04
CA LEU A 168 6.43 -12.27 5.60
C LEU A 168 7.94 -12.23 5.28
N ARG A 169 8.74 -11.51 6.08
CA ARG A 169 10.21 -11.47 5.97
C ARG A 169 10.86 -12.85 6.10
N LYS A 170 10.32 -13.70 6.98
CA LYS A 170 10.79 -15.08 7.14
C LYS A 170 10.37 -15.92 5.94
N LEU A 171 9.11 -15.80 5.54
CA LEU A 171 8.55 -16.60 4.44
C LEU A 171 9.22 -16.32 3.09
N LYS A 172 9.54 -15.07 2.75
CA LYS A 172 10.18 -14.75 1.45
C LYS A 172 11.49 -15.48 1.20
N ARG A 173 12.16 -15.99 2.25
CA ARG A 173 13.40 -16.77 2.12
C ARG A 173 13.16 -18.25 1.82
N GLU A 174 11.96 -18.75 2.10
CA GLU A 174 11.64 -20.17 2.09
C GLU A 174 10.67 -20.57 0.98
N ILE A 175 9.74 -19.68 0.62
CA ILE A 175 8.66 -19.96 -0.34
C ILE A 175 8.61 -18.92 -1.46
N THR A 176 8.16 -19.36 -2.64
CA THR A 176 7.80 -18.46 -3.74
C THR A 176 6.51 -17.71 -3.41
N LEU A 177 6.52 -16.39 -3.61
CA LEU A 177 5.43 -15.53 -3.15
C LEU A 177 4.99 -14.55 -4.25
N ILE A 178 3.67 -14.44 -4.44
CA ILE A 178 3.07 -13.32 -5.17
C ILE A 178 2.14 -12.61 -4.20
N MET A 179 2.33 -11.31 -3.98
CA MET A 179 1.40 -10.50 -3.20
C MET A 179 0.85 -9.33 -3.99
N VAL A 180 -0.40 -8.99 -3.73
CA VAL A 180 -0.98 -7.70 -4.11
C VAL A 180 -0.91 -6.77 -2.92
N SER A 181 -0.45 -5.55 -3.16
CA SER A 181 -0.49 -4.52 -2.13
C SER A 181 -0.58 -3.11 -2.72
N HIS A 182 -1.29 -2.23 -2.03
CA HIS A 182 -1.20 -0.78 -2.21
C HIS A 182 -0.11 -0.15 -1.31
N ASP A 183 0.53 -0.94 -0.45
CA ASP A 183 1.50 -0.43 0.49
C ASP A 183 2.92 -0.45 -0.08
N LEU A 184 3.37 0.70 -0.57
CA LEU A 184 4.68 0.80 -1.22
C LEU A 184 5.86 0.52 -0.28
N ASN A 185 5.73 0.75 1.02
CA ASN A 185 6.79 0.45 1.99
C ASN A 185 6.98 -1.06 2.14
N ALA A 186 5.87 -1.81 2.26
CA ALA A 186 5.91 -3.26 2.29
C ALA A 186 6.42 -3.85 0.96
N VAL A 187 6.02 -3.25 -0.17
CA VAL A 187 6.53 -3.64 -1.49
C VAL A 187 8.03 -3.40 -1.60
N ALA A 188 8.52 -2.21 -1.21
CA ALA A 188 9.94 -1.89 -1.24
C ALA A 188 10.79 -2.85 -0.38
N GLU A 189 10.25 -3.27 0.76
CA GLU A 189 10.94 -4.16 1.70
C GLU A 189 10.91 -5.64 1.29
N LEU A 190 9.76 -6.13 0.79
CA LEU A 190 9.55 -7.56 0.57
C LEU A 190 9.83 -7.99 -0.87
N ALA A 191 9.57 -7.14 -1.87
CA ALA A 191 9.61 -7.52 -3.27
C ALA A 191 11.04 -7.76 -3.77
N ASP A 192 11.21 -8.78 -4.60
CA ASP A 192 12.39 -8.94 -5.46
C ASP A 192 12.09 -8.40 -6.88
N ARG A 193 10.80 -8.37 -7.26
CA ARG A 193 10.26 -7.87 -8.53
C ARG A 193 8.90 -7.21 -8.28
N VAL A 194 8.63 -6.10 -8.95
CA VAL A 194 7.37 -5.35 -8.85
C VAL A 194 6.73 -5.28 -10.22
N ILE A 195 5.44 -5.58 -10.29
CA ILE A 195 4.61 -5.51 -11.48
C ILE A 195 3.55 -4.44 -11.25
N PHE A 196 3.51 -3.41 -12.10
CA PHE A 196 2.43 -2.44 -12.12
C PHE A 196 1.36 -2.87 -13.12
N MET A 197 0.13 -3.00 -12.62
CA MET A 197 -1.05 -3.31 -13.42
C MET A 197 -2.00 -2.13 -13.51
N LYS A 198 -2.50 -1.89 -14.72
CA LYS A 198 -3.56 -0.92 -15.01
C LYS A 198 -4.51 -1.51 -16.05
N ASP A 199 -5.80 -1.28 -15.86
CA ASP A 199 -6.86 -1.69 -16.79
C ASP A 199 -6.70 -3.13 -17.29
N GLY A 200 -6.52 -4.08 -16.35
CA GLY A 200 -6.44 -5.51 -16.67
C GLY A 200 -5.17 -5.98 -17.36
N SER A 201 -4.17 -5.11 -17.52
CA SER A 201 -2.91 -5.40 -18.22
C SER A 201 -1.69 -5.12 -17.35
N ILE A 202 -0.56 -5.78 -17.65
CA ILE A 202 0.74 -5.42 -17.06
C ILE A 202 1.32 -4.25 -17.86
N CYS A 203 1.54 -3.12 -17.20
CA CYS A 203 2.09 -1.92 -17.84
C CYS A 203 3.60 -1.82 -17.66
N GLU A 204 4.10 -2.20 -16.48
CA GLU A 204 5.52 -2.14 -16.17
C GLU A 204 5.92 -3.26 -15.22
N ASP A 205 7.16 -3.72 -15.37
CA ASP A 205 7.69 -4.88 -14.67
C ASP A 205 9.19 -4.71 -14.48
N GLY A 206 9.64 -4.69 -13.22
CA GLY A 206 11.03 -4.41 -12.91
C GLY A 206 11.41 -4.63 -11.46
N LYS A 207 12.63 -4.20 -11.12
CA LYS A 207 13.11 -4.23 -9.74
C LYS A 207 12.39 -3.16 -8.90
N PRO A 208 12.23 -3.36 -7.58
CA PRO A 208 11.56 -2.39 -6.71
C PRO A 208 12.12 -0.97 -6.82
N GLY A 209 13.45 -0.81 -6.76
CA GLY A 209 14.06 0.52 -6.88
C GLY A 209 13.82 1.21 -8.23
N GLN A 210 13.64 0.43 -9.30
CA GLN A 210 13.29 0.99 -10.60
C GLN A 210 11.82 1.42 -10.62
N ILE A 211 10.88 0.52 -10.29
CA ILE A 211 9.45 0.82 -10.36
C ILE A 211 9.02 1.89 -9.34
N LEU A 212 9.56 1.84 -8.12
CA LEU A 212 9.11 2.71 -7.02
C LEU A 212 9.81 4.06 -6.99
N SER A 213 11.04 4.18 -7.47
CA SER A 213 11.81 5.43 -7.39
C SER A 213 12.07 6.08 -8.74
N SER A 214 12.14 5.30 -9.83
CA SER A 214 12.37 5.82 -11.18
C SER A 214 11.60 5.02 -12.24
N PRO A 215 10.26 5.00 -12.16
CA PRO A 215 9.42 4.32 -13.15
C PRO A 215 9.68 4.86 -14.56
N LEU A 216 9.60 3.99 -15.56
CA LEU A 216 9.86 4.32 -16.96
C LEU A 216 8.57 4.63 -17.74
N LYS A 217 7.43 4.14 -17.28
CA LYS A 217 6.12 4.37 -17.93
C LYS A 217 5.40 5.52 -17.26
N GLU A 218 4.81 6.40 -18.07
CA GLU A 218 4.09 7.60 -17.63
C GLU A 218 2.96 7.24 -16.65
N GLU A 219 2.21 6.18 -16.92
CA GLU A 219 1.14 5.71 -16.02
C GLU A 219 1.67 5.24 -14.67
N THR A 220 2.83 4.57 -14.66
CA THR A 220 3.47 4.14 -13.42
C THR A 220 3.99 5.35 -12.64
N CYS A 221 4.59 6.34 -13.32
CA CYS A 221 5.00 7.61 -12.71
C CYS A 221 3.83 8.27 -12.00
N HIS A 222 2.69 8.41 -12.69
CA HIS A 222 1.48 9.00 -12.13
C HIS A 222 0.90 8.18 -10.96
N PHE A 223 0.93 6.84 -11.03
CA PHE A 223 0.46 6.01 -9.93
C PHE A 223 1.35 6.18 -8.70
N ILE A 224 2.67 6.08 -8.86
CA ILE A 224 3.63 6.18 -7.76
C ILE A 224 3.59 7.56 -7.11
N SER A 225 3.53 8.64 -7.91
CA SER A 225 3.44 10.01 -7.37
C SER A 225 2.17 10.20 -6.53
N ARG A 226 1.02 9.70 -7.00
CA ARG A 226 -0.25 9.71 -6.25
C ARG A 226 -0.21 8.91 -4.97
N GLN A 227 0.55 7.82 -4.92
CA GLN A 227 0.70 7.05 -3.68
C GLN A 227 1.63 7.74 -2.68
N LYS A 228 2.71 8.36 -3.17
CA LYS A 228 3.73 9.00 -2.32
C LYS A 228 3.26 10.33 -1.75
N ASN A 229 2.51 11.12 -2.50
CA ASN A 229 2.19 12.50 -2.12
C ASN A 229 0.73 12.65 -1.70
N LEU A 230 0.45 13.66 -0.87
CA LEU A 230 -0.91 14.12 -0.59
C LEU A 230 -1.24 15.26 -1.55
N PHE A 231 -2.25 15.04 -2.39
CA PHE A 231 -2.84 16.07 -3.25
C PHE A 231 -4.14 16.60 -2.64
N TYR A 232 -4.26 17.92 -2.51
CA TYR A 232 -5.46 18.60 -2.08
C TYR A 232 -5.73 19.82 -2.94
N THR A 233 -6.99 20.04 -3.34
CA THR A 233 -7.38 21.20 -4.16
C THR A 233 -8.32 22.08 -3.37
N ILE A 234 -7.93 23.33 -3.12
CA ILE A 234 -8.81 24.35 -2.55
C ILE A 234 -9.50 25.06 -3.71
N SER A 235 -10.84 25.10 -3.68
CA SER A 235 -11.64 25.67 -4.76
C SER A 235 -12.31 27.01 -4.38
N SER A 236 -12.26 27.38 -3.09
CA SER A 236 -12.90 28.58 -2.55
C SER A 236 -12.37 28.90 -1.14
N GLN A 237 -12.63 30.11 -0.65
CA GLN A 237 -12.30 30.55 0.71
C GLN A 237 -12.95 29.69 1.81
N ASP A 238 -14.16 29.16 1.58
CA ASP A 238 -14.92 28.34 2.55
C ASP A 238 -14.60 26.83 2.47
N PHE A 239 -13.38 26.45 2.06
CA PHE A 239 -13.00 25.04 1.94
C PHE A 239 -13.03 24.32 3.30
N ASP A 240 -13.21 22.99 3.25
CA ASP A 240 -13.27 22.14 4.44
C ASP A 240 -11.87 22.00 5.09
N ARG A 241 -11.53 22.94 5.97
CA ARG A 241 -10.28 22.93 6.76
C ARG A 241 -10.17 21.66 7.62
N PRO A 242 -11.22 21.21 8.35
CA PRO A 242 -11.18 19.92 9.04
C PRO A 242 -10.79 18.74 8.16
N GLU A 243 -11.31 18.66 6.93
CA GLU A 243 -10.94 17.61 5.97
C GLU A 243 -9.47 17.69 5.60
N LEU A 244 -8.96 18.86 5.20
CA LEU A 244 -7.54 19.06 4.89
C LEU A 244 -6.65 18.62 6.06
N ASN A 245 -6.97 19.07 7.27
CA ASN A 245 -6.21 18.75 8.48
C ASN A 245 -6.20 17.24 8.77
N ALA A 246 -7.35 16.56 8.63
CA ALA A 246 -7.43 15.11 8.77
C ALA A 246 -6.62 14.38 7.69
N ARG A 247 -6.58 14.89 6.46
CA ARG A 247 -5.78 14.31 5.37
C ARG A 247 -4.28 14.47 5.61
N ILE A 248 -3.83 15.63 6.12
CA ILE A 248 -2.43 15.86 6.53
C ILE A 248 -2.04 14.93 7.68
N GLU A 249 -2.89 14.79 8.70
CA GLU A 249 -2.65 13.91 9.84
C GLU A 249 -2.50 12.44 9.39
N ASN A 250 -3.43 11.95 8.57
CA ASN A 250 -3.37 10.60 8.01
C ASN A 250 -2.11 10.39 7.17
N TYR A 251 -1.73 11.37 6.35
CA TYR A 251 -0.51 11.32 5.55
C TYR A 251 0.74 11.22 6.44
N CYS A 252 0.86 12.08 7.46
CA CYS A 252 1.98 12.06 8.39
C CYS A 252 2.07 10.74 9.15
N SER A 253 0.94 10.26 9.68
CA SER A 253 0.84 8.98 10.40
C SER A 253 1.25 7.80 9.52
N ARG A 254 0.80 7.76 8.26
CA ARG A 254 1.18 6.73 7.26
C ARG A 254 2.69 6.63 7.07
N PHE A 255 3.40 7.75 7.16
CA PHE A 255 4.86 7.81 7.02
C PHE A 255 5.63 7.80 8.34
N GLY A 256 4.97 7.44 9.44
CA GLY A 256 5.59 7.27 10.75
C GLY A 256 6.06 8.58 11.40
N LEU A 257 5.51 9.71 10.98
CA LEU A 257 5.76 11.00 11.60
C LEU A 257 4.86 11.11 12.85
N GLY A 258 5.46 11.44 14.00
CA GLY A 258 4.81 11.40 15.31
C GLY A 258 3.70 12.45 15.53
N GLY A 259 3.04 12.40 16.70
CA GLY A 259 1.82 13.16 17.00
C GLY A 259 1.93 14.70 17.05
N GLN A 260 3.14 15.26 16.98
CA GLN A 260 3.33 16.72 16.84
C GLN A 260 3.69 17.13 15.41
N ALA A 261 4.27 16.22 14.62
CA ALA A 261 4.76 16.52 13.27
C ALA A 261 3.63 16.95 12.33
N HIS A 262 2.45 16.32 12.42
CA HIS A 262 1.31 16.74 11.60
C HIS A 262 0.82 18.15 11.94
N ARG A 263 0.89 18.57 13.22
CA ARG A 263 0.50 19.92 13.64
C ARG A 263 1.44 20.97 13.07
N PHE A 264 2.71 20.61 12.98
CA PHE A 264 3.72 21.47 12.36
C PHE A 264 3.43 21.68 10.86
N VAL A 265 3.10 20.62 10.14
CA VAL A 265 2.69 20.72 8.72
C VAL A 265 1.40 21.52 8.59
N GLN A 266 0.40 21.25 9.43
CA GLN A 266 -0.87 21.98 9.44
C GLN A 266 -0.63 23.47 9.65
N LEU A 267 0.24 23.86 10.60
CA LEU A 267 0.58 25.26 10.83
C LEU A 267 1.26 25.89 9.61
N ALA A 268 2.23 25.22 8.99
CA ALA A 268 2.89 25.75 7.78
C ALA A 268 1.90 25.96 6.63
N VAL A 269 0.97 25.01 6.45
CA VAL A 269 -0.12 25.14 5.46
C VAL A 269 -1.05 26.30 5.84
N GLU A 270 -1.46 26.41 7.10
CA GLU A 270 -2.36 27.47 7.56
C GLU A 270 -1.75 28.87 7.38
N GLU A 271 -0.48 29.07 7.77
CA GLU A 271 0.19 30.35 7.63
C GLU A 271 0.41 30.72 6.16
N LEU A 272 0.74 29.75 5.30
CA LEU A 272 0.85 30.00 3.86
C LEU A 272 -0.50 30.42 3.27
N LEU A 273 -1.59 29.72 3.61
CA LEU A 273 -2.94 30.02 3.12
C LEU A 273 -3.50 31.35 3.66
N ASN A 274 -2.94 31.90 4.75
CA ASN A 274 -3.26 33.25 5.21
C ASN A 274 -2.58 34.33 4.34
N ILE A 275 -1.43 34.01 3.74
CA ILE A 275 -0.63 34.96 2.94
C ILE A 275 -1.15 35.03 1.50
N ILE A 276 -1.40 33.88 0.87
CA ILE A 276 -1.74 33.79 -0.56
C ILE A 276 -3.24 34.03 -0.82
N PRO A 277 -3.61 34.55 -2.00
CA PRO A 277 -5.01 34.77 -2.35
C PRO A 277 -5.78 33.45 -2.53
N LEU A 278 -6.88 33.32 -1.82
CA LEU A 278 -7.78 32.15 -1.88
C LEU A 278 -8.92 32.30 -2.91
N ASN A 279 -8.71 33.09 -3.95
CA ASN A 279 -9.77 33.54 -4.87
C ASN A 279 -10.01 32.58 -6.03
N ASP A 280 -9.09 31.65 -6.25
CA ASP A 280 -9.08 30.73 -7.38
C ASP A 280 -8.71 29.32 -6.91
N ARG A 281 -8.49 28.40 -7.87
CA ARG A 281 -8.03 27.04 -7.59
C ARG A 281 -6.59 27.06 -7.07
N ILE A 282 -6.38 26.48 -5.89
CA ILE A 282 -5.05 26.22 -5.31
C ILE A 282 -4.80 24.72 -5.27
N GLU A 283 -3.69 24.27 -5.81
CA GLU A 283 -3.23 22.89 -5.74
C GLU A 283 -2.13 22.76 -4.69
N LEU A 284 -2.40 21.96 -3.65
CA LEU A 284 -1.45 21.64 -2.59
C LEU A 284 -0.92 20.23 -2.81
N VAL A 285 0.41 20.09 -2.84
CA VAL A 285 1.09 18.81 -2.87
C VAL A 285 2.05 18.73 -1.69
N LEU A 286 1.74 17.84 -0.75
CA LEU A 286 2.64 17.52 0.35
C LEU A 286 3.39 16.23 0.02
N SER A 287 4.72 16.30 0.02
CA SER A 287 5.61 15.20 -0.32
C SER A 287 6.58 14.94 0.84
N LYS A 288 7.02 13.69 1.01
CA LYS A 288 8.07 13.32 1.98
C LYS A 288 9.25 12.74 1.23
N ASN A 289 10.45 13.24 1.50
CA ASN A 289 11.67 12.65 0.96
C ASN A 289 11.91 11.26 1.59
N GLU A 290 12.30 10.27 0.79
CA GLU A 290 12.52 8.90 1.27
C GLU A 290 13.84 8.75 2.04
N ASN A 291 14.84 9.58 1.73
CA ASN A 291 16.18 9.47 2.30
C ASN A 291 16.39 10.37 3.53
N GLU A 292 15.55 11.39 3.71
CA GLU A 292 15.62 12.34 4.82
C GLU A 292 14.23 12.54 5.42
N VAL A 293 14.12 12.87 6.71
CA VAL A 293 12.83 13.23 7.32
C VAL A 293 12.47 14.68 6.95
N ARG A 294 12.51 14.99 5.65
CA ARG A 294 12.09 16.26 5.09
C ARG A 294 10.74 16.11 4.43
N MET A 295 9.89 17.09 4.64
CA MET A 295 8.66 17.25 3.91
C MET A 295 8.73 18.52 3.07
N SER A 296 8.24 18.44 1.84
CA SER A 296 8.02 19.60 1.00
C SER A 296 6.54 19.87 0.85
N LEU A 297 6.17 21.15 0.85
CA LEU A 297 4.86 21.62 0.46
C LEU A 297 5.02 22.44 -0.82
N ASP A 298 4.45 21.94 -1.90
CA ASP A 298 4.38 22.59 -3.19
C ASP A 298 2.96 23.14 -3.38
N VAL A 299 2.84 24.42 -3.74
CA VAL A 299 1.57 25.13 -3.87
C VAL A 299 1.51 25.89 -5.19
N ASP A 300 0.57 25.49 -6.05
CA ASP A 300 0.28 26.15 -7.32
C ASP A 300 -1.03 26.93 -7.24
N PHE A 301 -1.03 28.20 -7.63
CA PHE A 301 -2.22 29.05 -7.64
C PHE A 301 -2.12 30.20 -8.64
N LYS A 302 -3.25 30.90 -8.86
CA LYS A 302 -3.30 32.12 -9.66
C LYS A 302 -3.37 33.37 -8.79
N GLY A 303 -2.61 34.39 -9.15
CA GLY A 303 -2.47 35.65 -8.41
C GLY A 303 -2.22 36.84 -9.34
N ASP A 304 -1.75 37.95 -8.79
CA ASP A 304 -1.19 39.05 -9.55
C ASP A 304 0.31 38.83 -9.81
N ASP A 305 0.96 39.63 -10.67
CA ASP A 305 2.38 39.41 -11.01
C ASP A 305 3.38 39.72 -9.86
N LYS A 306 2.93 39.80 -8.61
CA LYS A 306 3.77 40.12 -7.45
C LYS A 306 4.07 38.88 -6.63
N GLU A 307 5.32 38.74 -6.19
CA GLU A 307 5.67 37.74 -5.19
C GLU A 307 4.96 38.03 -3.85
N TYR A 308 4.29 37.01 -3.29
CA TYR A 308 3.57 37.08 -2.03
C TYR A 308 4.47 36.83 -0.82
N LEU A 309 5.58 36.11 -0.99
CA LEU A 309 6.53 35.73 0.06
C LEU A 309 7.82 36.57 0.06
N SER A 310 7.76 37.81 -0.41
CA SER A 310 8.89 38.76 -0.33
C SER A 310 8.70 39.78 0.79
N GLU A 311 9.78 40.12 1.49
CA GLU A 311 9.76 41.14 2.56
C GLU A 311 9.29 42.51 2.05
N GLU A 312 9.44 42.79 0.75
CA GLU A 312 9.03 44.05 0.14
C GLU A 312 7.53 44.12 -0.17
N ASN A 313 6.89 42.98 -0.46
CA ASN A 313 5.49 42.91 -0.89
C ASN A 313 4.53 42.41 0.20
N ILE A 314 5.04 41.78 1.26
CA ILE A 314 4.22 41.23 2.34
C ILE A 314 3.45 42.35 3.07
N SER A 315 2.15 42.16 3.28
CA SER A 315 1.32 43.13 4.00
C SER A 315 1.60 43.11 5.51
N GLU A 316 1.36 44.23 6.20
CA GLU A 316 1.49 44.29 7.66
C GLU A 316 0.61 43.26 8.38
N GLU A 317 -0.58 42.98 7.82
CA GLU A 317 -1.51 41.96 8.36
C GLU A 317 -0.94 40.53 8.24
N ASN A 318 -0.13 40.28 7.21
CA ASN A 318 0.45 38.95 6.92
C ASN A 318 1.87 38.77 7.47
N MET A 319 2.49 39.82 8.02
CA MET A 319 3.86 39.78 8.55
C MET A 319 4.05 38.74 9.64
N LEU A 320 3.06 38.52 10.51
CA LEU A 320 3.15 37.49 11.55
C LEU A 320 3.22 36.08 10.91
N SER A 321 2.31 35.80 9.98
CA SER A 321 2.27 34.53 9.25
C SER A 321 3.55 34.27 8.49
N PHE A 322 4.10 35.29 7.83
CA PHE A 322 5.37 35.20 7.11
C PHE A 322 6.55 34.87 8.03
N ASN A 323 6.66 35.55 9.18
CA ASN A 323 7.70 35.27 10.17
C ASN A 323 7.58 33.87 10.77
N ILE A 324 6.34 33.41 11.02
CA ILE A 324 6.11 32.03 11.47
C ILE A 324 6.60 31.09 10.38
N LEU A 325 6.16 31.26 9.13
CA LEU A 325 6.55 30.43 7.98
C LEU A 325 8.08 30.32 7.83
N GLN A 326 8.80 31.44 7.92
CA GLN A 326 10.28 31.48 7.93
C GLN A 326 10.90 30.67 9.06
N GLY A 327 10.25 30.62 10.23
CA GLY A 327 10.68 29.78 11.36
C GLY A 327 10.28 28.30 11.25
N LEU A 328 9.37 27.94 10.34
CA LEU A 328 8.92 26.58 10.08
C LEU A 328 9.65 25.93 8.89
N CYS A 329 10.30 26.70 8.02
CA CYS A 329 10.87 26.19 6.77
C CYS A 329 12.38 26.42 6.71
N ASP A 330 13.11 25.42 6.20
CA ASP A 330 14.53 25.55 5.85
C ASP A 330 14.71 26.22 4.48
N VAL A 331 13.74 26.02 3.58
CA VAL A 331 13.71 26.62 2.23
C VAL A 331 12.32 27.19 1.98
N ILE A 332 12.27 28.40 1.44
CA ILE A 332 11.07 29.06 0.93
C ILE A 332 11.44 29.64 -0.43
N GLN A 333 10.74 29.19 -1.47
CA GLN A 333 10.93 29.69 -2.84
C GLN A 333 9.57 29.96 -3.46
N GLU A 334 9.43 31.10 -4.10
CA GLU A 334 8.28 31.45 -4.92
C GLU A 334 8.76 31.76 -6.33
N ASN A 335 8.14 31.12 -7.32
CA ASN A 335 8.37 31.41 -8.73
C ASN A 335 7.05 31.92 -9.33
N VAL A 336 7.12 33.02 -10.06
CA VAL A 336 5.96 33.66 -10.69
C VAL A 336 6.13 33.63 -12.21
N GLU A 337 5.18 33.00 -12.90
CA GLU A 337 5.11 32.95 -14.36
C GLU A 337 3.70 33.36 -14.83
N THR A 338 3.55 34.58 -15.34
CA THR A 338 2.28 35.09 -15.93
C THR A 338 1.05 34.85 -15.05
N GLU A 339 0.95 35.60 -13.94
CA GLU A 339 -0.14 35.46 -12.94
C GLU A 339 -0.29 34.06 -12.32
N SER A 340 0.66 33.14 -12.58
CA SER A 340 0.70 31.80 -12.00
C SER A 340 1.88 31.69 -11.05
N HIS A 341 1.62 31.22 -9.84
CA HIS A 341 2.59 31.12 -8.77
C HIS A 341 2.84 29.66 -8.46
N HIS A 342 4.12 29.34 -8.25
CA HIS A 342 4.57 28.08 -7.70
C HIS A 342 5.40 28.37 -6.45
N ILE A 343 4.89 27.97 -5.29
CA ILE A 343 5.59 28.09 -4.01
C ILE A 343 6.10 26.72 -3.59
N HIS A 344 7.40 26.63 -3.30
CA HIS A 344 8.05 25.45 -2.76
C HIS A 344 8.57 25.75 -1.34
N LEU A 345 8.08 25.00 -0.36
CA LEU A 345 8.56 25.05 1.02
C LEU A 345 9.24 23.73 1.41
N GLU A 346 10.48 23.76 1.89
CA GLU A 346 11.06 22.64 2.63
C GLU A 346 10.88 22.86 4.13
N LEU A 347 10.12 21.98 4.79
CA LEU A 347 9.82 22.08 6.21
C LEU A 347 11.00 21.69 7.09
N ASN A 348 11.22 22.44 8.17
CA ASN A 348 12.36 22.25 9.08
C ASN A 348 12.38 20.85 9.70
N GLN A 349 13.45 20.12 9.43
CA GLN A 349 13.58 18.72 9.82
C GLN A 349 13.62 18.51 11.35
N ASP A 350 14.32 19.37 12.08
CA ASP A 350 14.45 19.23 13.54
C ASP A 350 13.10 19.33 14.22
N ARG A 351 12.23 20.23 13.74
CA ARG A 351 10.88 20.41 14.28
C ARG A 351 9.94 19.26 13.94
N LEU A 352 10.14 18.60 12.79
CA LEU A 352 9.40 17.39 12.42
C LEU A 352 9.73 16.17 13.29
N LEU A 353 10.90 16.18 13.93
CA LEU A 353 11.38 15.09 14.78
C LEU A 353 11.15 15.33 16.28
N LEU A 354 10.64 16.50 16.67
CA LEU A 354 10.24 16.79 18.05
C LEU A 354 9.11 15.84 18.47
N ARG A 355 9.39 15.01 19.47
CA ARG A 355 8.46 14.01 20.02
C ARG A 355 7.43 14.62 20.96
#